data_AF-A0A7I4XVJ9-F1
#
_entry.id   AF-A0A7I4XVJ9-F1
#
_cell.length_a   1.000
_cell.length_b   1.000
_cell.length_c   1.000
_cell.angle_alpha   90.00
_cell.angle_beta   90.00
_cell.angle_gamma   90.00
#
_symmetry.space_group_name_H-M   'P 1'
#
loop_
_entity.id
_entity.type
_entity.pdbx_description
1 polymer ?
#
loop_
_entity_poly.entity_id
_entity_poly.type
_entity_poly.pdbx_seq_one_letter_code
_entity_poly.pdbx_strand_id
1 'polypeptide(L)'
;MSWFNKPDPKDQMRENNKNIRRANRELESDRRALERREKELENEIKKLAKQGQKDACAVLAKQLVQLRKQKAKSVGMSSKLTGIGAQNNQMYSMNKMSQVMGQTVGTMKTMEKLMPMERVAKNMKEFQMAQERLGLSEEMMNDALDGILDEPGDEEEQNAIVNQVLDEIGIECQSKLAAVPKVPTSVGTTSKPMSDKDIENMLAQLRG
;
A
#
# COMPACT_ATOMS: atom_id res chain seq x y z
N MET A 1 -48.80 -6.70 -11.63
CA MET A 1 -47.88 -7.67 -12.28
C MET A 1 -46.85 -6.90 -13.09
N SER A 2 -45.61 -6.82 -12.61
CA SER A 2 -44.45 -6.47 -13.44
C SER A 2 -43.19 -7.00 -12.74
N TRP A 3 -42.96 -8.31 -12.87
CA TRP A 3 -41.83 -9.03 -12.27
C TRP A 3 -40.80 -9.47 -13.34
N PHE A 4 -40.95 -9.07 -14.60
CA PHE A 4 -40.16 -9.59 -15.73
C PHE A 4 -39.46 -8.54 -16.60
N ASN A 5 -39.31 -7.28 -16.14
CA ASN A 5 -38.37 -6.38 -16.80
C ASN A 5 -36.95 -6.66 -16.28
N LYS A 6 -36.11 -7.29 -17.11
CA LYS A 6 -34.66 -7.31 -16.90
C LYS A 6 -34.23 -5.85 -16.67
N PRO A 7 -33.50 -5.54 -15.59
CA PRO A 7 -33.12 -4.16 -15.30
C PRO A 7 -32.35 -3.61 -16.50
N ASP A 8 -32.63 -2.37 -16.91
CA ASP A 8 -31.92 -1.70 -18.00
C ASP A 8 -30.41 -1.84 -17.75
N PRO A 9 -29.60 -2.29 -18.73
CA PRO A 9 -28.14 -2.33 -18.62
C PRO A 9 -27.54 -1.03 -18.05
N LYS A 10 -28.18 0.12 -18.30
CA LYS A 10 -27.80 1.41 -17.73
C LYS A 10 -28.04 1.52 -16.23
N ASP A 11 -29.15 0.97 -15.74
CA ASP A 11 -29.48 0.98 -14.32
C ASP A 11 -28.61 0.01 -13.53
N GLN A 12 -28.31 -1.17 -14.11
CA GLN A 12 -27.33 -2.11 -13.55
C GLN A 12 -25.93 -1.49 -13.44
N MET A 13 -25.49 -0.76 -14.47
CA MET A 13 -24.22 -0.04 -14.44
C MET A 13 -24.20 1.04 -13.35
N ARG A 14 -25.28 1.82 -13.21
CA ARG A 14 -25.41 2.86 -12.18
C ARG A 14 -25.38 2.28 -10.78
N GLU A 15 -26.07 1.17 -10.56
CA GLU A 15 -26.09 0.45 -9.29
C GLU A 15 -24.71 -0.12 -8.96
N ASN A 16 -24.05 -0.77 -9.92
CA ASN A 16 -22.70 -1.29 -9.73
C ASN A 16 -21.69 -0.17 -9.42
N ASN A 17 -21.72 0.94 -10.16
CA ASN A 17 -20.88 2.11 -9.87
C ASN A 17 -21.17 2.72 -8.48
N LYS A 18 -22.43 2.69 -8.02
CA LYS A 18 -22.80 3.13 -6.67
C LYS A 18 -22.24 2.18 -5.60
N ASN A 19 -22.32 0.88 -5.83
CA ASN A 19 -21.79 -0.14 -4.93
C ASN A 19 -20.26 -0.08 -4.85
N ILE A 20 -19.56 0.07 -5.98
CA ILE A 20 -18.10 0.27 -6.03
C ILE A 20 -17.70 1.53 -5.25
N ARG A 21 -18.42 2.65 -5.41
CA ARG A 21 -18.16 3.88 -4.66
C ARG A 21 -18.39 3.72 -3.16
N ARG A 22 -19.41 2.96 -2.76
CA ARG A 22 -19.67 2.66 -1.35
C ARG A 22 -18.55 1.79 -0.77
N ALA A 23 -18.19 0.71 -1.44
CA ALA A 23 -17.10 -0.18 -1.04
C ALA A 23 -15.77 0.59 -0.91
N ASN A 24 -15.42 1.46 -1.86
CA ASN A 24 -14.22 2.31 -1.74
C ASN A 24 -14.24 3.22 -0.51
N ARG A 25 -15.41 3.75 -0.11
CA ARG A 25 -15.54 4.59 1.09
C ARG A 25 -15.43 3.78 2.38
N GLU A 26 -15.97 2.57 2.39
CA GLU A 26 -15.85 1.63 3.51
C GLU A 26 -14.38 1.24 3.69
N LEU A 27 -13.68 0.88 2.62
CA LEU A 27 -12.24 0.61 2.66
C LEU A 27 -11.41 1.80 3.13
N GLU A 28 -11.78 3.02 2.73
CA GLU A 28 -11.13 4.24 3.22
C GLU A 28 -11.39 4.49 4.72
N SER A 29 -12.56 4.09 5.21
CA SER A 29 -12.88 4.15 6.64
C SER A 29 -12.07 3.11 7.43
N ASP A 30 -12.03 1.87 6.94
CA ASP A 30 -11.28 0.77 7.54
C ASP A 30 -9.78 1.07 7.55
N ARG A 31 -9.24 1.64 6.47
CA ARG A 31 -7.86 2.10 6.39
C ARG A 31 -7.53 3.11 7.50
N ARG A 32 -8.40 4.08 7.72
CA ARG A 32 -8.23 5.08 8.81
C ARG A 32 -8.31 4.44 10.20
N ALA A 33 -9.12 3.40 10.38
CA ALA A 33 -9.17 2.64 11.63
C ALA A 33 -7.87 1.84 11.84
N LEU A 34 -7.33 1.21 10.79
CA LEU A 34 -6.04 0.52 10.83
C LEU A 34 -4.90 1.48 11.15
N GLU A 35 -4.87 2.68 10.55
CA GLU A 35 -3.87 3.71 10.86
C GLU A 35 -3.86 4.17 12.33
N ARG A 36 -5.03 4.19 12.98
CA ARG A 36 -5.12 4.50 14.42
C ARG A 36 -4.53 3.37 15.26
N ARG A 37 -4.90 2.12 14.96
CA ARG A 37 -4.35 0.92 15.61
C ARG A 37 -2.83 0.80 15.40
N GLU A 38 -2.34 1.16 14.22
CA GLU A 38 -0.90 1.20 13.92
C GLU A 38 -0.17 2.11 14.90
N LYS A 39 -0.66 3.34 15.08
CA LYS A 39 -0.07 4.29 16.03
C LYS A 39 -0.18 3.85 17.48
N GLU A 40 -1.28 3.20 17.86
CA GLU A 40 -1.46 2.64 19.19
C GLU A 40 -0.43 1.54 19.48
N LEU A 41 -0.27 0.58 18.55
CA LEU A 41 0.72 -0.49 18.62
C LEU A 41 2.15 0.06 18.64
N GLU A 42 2.48 1.05 17.80
CA GLU A 42 3.80 1.69 17.82
C GLU A 42 4.13 2.32 19.18
N ASN A 43 3.15 2.97 19.82
CA ASN A 43 3.32 3.55 21.14
C ASN A 43 3.46 2.49 22.24
N GLU A 44 2.76 1.38 22.12
CA GLU A 44 2.84 0.26 23.06
C GLU A 44 4.17 -0.49 22.96
N ILE A 45 4.63 -0.77 21.73
CA ILE A 45 5.95 -1.34 21.45
C ILE A 45 7.04 -0.42 22.03
N LYS A 46 6.94 0.91 21.84
CA LYS A 46 7.87 1.86 22.46
C LYS A 46 7.91 1.78 23.98
N LYS A 47 6.78 1.57 24.64
CA LYS A 47 6.70 1.46 26.10
C LYS A 47 7.34 0.16 26.58
N LEU A 48 7.00 -0.97 25.96
CA LEU A 48 7.52 -2.29 26.33
C LEU A 48 9.02 -2.42 26.03
N ALA A 49 9.49 -1.82 24.93
CA ALA A 49 10.91 -1.78 24.59
C ALA A 49 11.72 -1.04 25.66
N LYS A 50 11.20 0.09 26.17
CA LYS A 50 11.83 0.81 27.30
C LYS A 50 11.83 0.02 28.60
N GLN A 51 10.85 -0.87 28.79
CA GLN A 51 10.75 -1.75 29.95
C GLN A 51 11.60 -3.03 29.81
N GLY A 52 12.22 -3.26 28.65
CA GLY A 52 13.05 -4.43 28.38
C GLY A 52 12.27 -5.74 28.21
N GLN A 53 10.95 -5.68 28.03
CA GLN A 53 10.10 -6.86 27.83
C GLN A 53 10.17 -7.31 26.36
N LYS A 54 11.19 -8.10 26.01
CA LYS A 54 11.46 -8.53 24.64
C LYS A 54 10.34 -9.42 24.06
N ASP A 55 9.83 -10.38 24.84
CA ASP A 55 8.79 -11.31 24.36
C ASP A 55 7.48 -10.60 24.02
N ALA A 56 7.06 -9.66 24.88
CA ALA A 56 5.88 -8.84 24.63
C ALA A 56 6.07 -7.91 23.41
N CYS A 57 7.27 -7.36 23.23
CA CYS A 57 7.63 -6.61 22.03
C CYS A 57 7.57 -7.48 20.76
N ALA A 58 8.00 -8.74 20.82
CA ALA A 58 7.98 -9.66 19.69
C ALA A 58 6.56 -9.93 19.19
N VAL A 59 5.63 -10.22 20.10
CA VAL A 59 4.23 -10.45 19.76
C VAL A 59 3.60 -9.21 19.12
N LEU A 60 3.81 -8.02 19.72
CA LEU A 60 3.25 -6.79 19.17
C LEU A 60 3.92 -6.34 17.86
N ALA A 61 5.22 -6.59 17.69
CA ALA A 61 5.94 -6.32 16.45
C ALA A 61 5.39 -7.17 15.30
N LYS A 62 5.15 -8.47 15.53
CA LYS A 62 4.48 -9.35 14.55
C LYS A 62 3.09 -8.82 14.19
N GLN A 63 2.31 -8.39 15.19
CA GLN A 63 0.99 -7.78 14.97
C GLN A 63 1.08 -6.48 14.15
N LEU A 64 2.08 -5.63 14.39
CA LEU A 64 2.31 -4.40 13.63
C LEU A 64 2.62 -4.70 12.16
N VAL A 65 3.48 -5.69 11.89
CA VAL A 65 3.81 -6.12 10.52
C VAL A 65 2.56 -6.62 9.79
N GLN A 66 1.75 -7.45 10.44
CA GLN A 66 0.52 -7.97 9.86
C GLN A 66 -0.48 -6.83 9.56
N LEU A 67 -0.61 -5.86 10.48
CA LEU A 67 -1.47 -4.70 10.30
C LEU A 67 -1.01 -3.80 9.14
N ARG A 68 0.31 -3.59 8.97
CA ARG A 68 0.88 -2.87 7.82
C ARG A 68 0.60 -3.59 6.50
N LYS A 69 0.70 -4.92 6.47
CA LYS A 69 0.31 -5.73 5.31
C LYS A 69 -1.18 -5.57 4.97
N GLN A 70 -2.05 -5.63 5.98
CA GLN A 70 -3.49 -5.44 5.81
C GLN A 70 -3.82 -4.04 5.22
N LYS A 71 -3.14 -3.00 5.70
CA LYS A 71 -3.25 -1.63 5.17
C LYS A 71 -2.81 -1.55 3.70
N ALA A 72 -1.67 -2.16 3.36
CA ALA A 72 -1.20 -2.22 1.97
C ALA A 72 -2.18 -2.97 1.05
N LYS A 73 -2.72 -4.11 1.51
CA LYS A 73 -3.75 -4.88 0.80
C LYS A 73 -5.01 -4.05 0.56
N SER A 74 -5.44 -3.24 1.53
CA SER A 74 -6.58 -2.34 1.37
C SER A 74 -6.38 -1.30 0.26
N VAL A 75 -5.16 -0.77 0.09
CA VAL A 75 -4.83 0.17 -1.00
C VAL A 75 -4.88 -0.54 -2.36
N GLY A 76 -4.33 -1.76 -2.43
CA GLY A 76 -4.43 -2.60 -3.62
C GLY A 76 -5.88 -2.91 -4.00
N MET A 77 -6.72 -3.23 -3.01
CA MET A 77 -8.13 -3.54 -3.22
C MET A 77 -8.95 -2.34 -3.70
N SER A 78 -8.72 -1.15 -3.15
CA SER A 78 -9.34 0.10 -3.64
C SER A 78 -8.98 0.39 -5.11
N SER A 79 -7.73 0.14 -5.50
CA SER A 79 -7.27 0.26 -6.88
C SER A 79 -7.96 -0.76 -7.80
N LYS A 80 -8.08 -2.03 -7.36
CA LYS A 80 -8.81 -3.08 -8.09
C LYS A 80 -10.28 -2.72 -8.30
N LEU A 81 -10.98 -2.26 -7.25
CA LEU A 81 -12.37 -1.81 -7.34
C LEU A 81 -12.54 -0.66 -8.34
N THR A 82 -11.61 0.28 -8.35
CA THR A 82 -11.59 1.39 -9.31
C THR A 82 -11.39 0.88 -10.75
N GLY A 83 -10.51 -0.10 -10.95
CA GLY A 83 -10.31 -0.77 -12.24
C GLY A 83 -11.57 -1.50 -12.74
N ILE A 84 -12.24 -2.24 -11.85
CA ILE A 84 -13.52 -2.91 -12.15
C ILE A 84 -14.58 -1.88 -12.58
N GLY A 85 -14.64 -0.72 -11.92
CA GLY A 85 -15.55 0.36 -12.31
C GLY A 85 -15.28 0.89 -13.73
N ALA A 86 -14.01 1.06 -14.10
CA ALA A 86 -13.63 1.47 -15.45
C ALA A 86 -14.01 0.41 -16.50
N GLN A 87 -13.75 -0.86 -16.21
CA GLN A 87 -14.12 -1.98 -17.08
C GLN A 87 -15.63 -2.10 -17.24
N ASN A 88 -16.41 -1.89 -16.18
CA ASN A 88 -17.87 -1.90 -16.23
C ASN A 88 -18.42 -0.77 -17.13
N ASN A 89 -17.83 0.43 -17.07
CA ASN A 89 -18.17 1.55 -17.97
C ASN A 89 -17.82 1.24 -19.44
N GLN A 90 -16.69 0.56 -19.68
CA GLN A 90 -16.29 0.10 -21.01
C GLN A 90 -17.27 -0.95 -21.56
N MET A 91 -17.64 -1.93 -20.73
CA MET A 91 -18.61 -2.97 -21.09
C MET A 91 -19.98 -2.38 -21.44
N TYR A 92 -20.45 -1.39 -20.66
CA TYR A 92 -21.68 -0.66 -20.97
C TYR A 92 -21.60 0.08 -22.32
N SER A 93 -20.49 0.76 -22.59
CA SER A 93 -20.27 1.45 -23.88
C SER A 93 -20.27 0.49 -25.05
N MET A 94 -19.67 -0.70 -24.88
CA MET A 94 -19.70 -1.78 -25.87
C MET A 94 -21.12 -2.29 -26.09
N ASN A 95 -21.90 -2.49 -25.02
CA ASN A 95 -23.28 -2.96 -25.11
C ASN A 95 -24.19 -1.96 -25.85
N LYS A 96 -24.03 -0.66 -25.54
CA LYS A 96 -24.74 0.43 -26.24
C LYS A 96 -24.34 0.50 -27.72
N MET A 97 -23.05 0.33 -28.03
CA MET A 97 -22.58 0.28 -29.41
C MET A 97 -23.19 -0.91 -30.16
N SER A 98 -23.24 -2.09 -29.53
CA SER A 98 -23.88 -3.28 -30.09
C SER A 98 -25.39 -3.09 -30.32
N GLN A 99 -26.10 -2.41 -29.41
CA GLN A 99 -27.53 -2.11 -29.57
C GLN A 99 -27.80 -1.16 -30.74
N VAL A 100 -26.99 -0.12 -30.92
CA VAL A 100 -27.07 0.82 -32.06
C VAL A 100 -26.68 0.13 -33.38
N MET A 101 -25.69 -0.77 -33.34
CA MET A 101 -25.29 -1.59 -34.49
C MET A 101 -26.39 -2.57 -34.91
N GLY A 102 -27.10 -3.19 -33.96
CA GLY A 102 -28.23 -4.09 -34.24
C GLY A 102 -29.39 -3.40 -34.95
N GLN A 103 -29.56 -2.09 -34.77
CA GLN A 103 -30.54 -1.28 -35.48
C GLN A 103 -30.05 -0.83 -36.88
N THR A 104 -28.74 -0.91 -37.15
CA THR A 104 -28.10 -0.46 -38.39
C THR A 104 -27.54 -1.66 -39.17
N VAL A 105 -28.41 -2.54 -39.65
CA VAL A 105 -28.04 -3.78 -40.39
C VAL A 105 -27.17 -3.51 -41.63
N GLY A 106 -27.16 -2.29 -42.17
CA GLY A 106 -26.36 -1.88 -43.32
C GLY A 106 -24.85 -1.71 -43.08
N THR A 107 -24.38 -1.51 -41.84
CA THR A 107 -22.94 -1.27 -41.53
C THR A 107 -22.23 -2.49 -40.92
N MET A 108 -22.94 -3.61 -40.76
CA MET A 108 -22.46 -4.81 -40.08
C MET A 108 -21.34 -5.55 -40.84
N LYS A 109 -21.37 -5.53 -42.19
CA LYS A 109 -20.31 -6.14 -43.04
C LYS A 109 -18.94 -5.46 -42.91
N THR A 110 -18.91 -4.17 -42.59
CA THR A 110 -17.66 -3.40 -42.44
C THR A 110 -17.07 -3.52 -41.03
N MET A 111 -17.90 -3.78 -40.01
CA MET A 111 -17.46 -3.92 -38.62
C MET A 111 -17.16 -5.38 -38.21
N GLU A 112 -17.75 -6.39 -38.86
CA GLU A 112 -17.41 -7.81 -38.64
C GLU A 112 -15.91 -8.10 -38.87
N LYS A 113 -15.27 -7.30 -39.75
CA LYS A 113 -13.81 -7.31 -39.94
C LYS A 113 -13.00 -6.59 -38.84
N LEU A 114 -13.61 -5.70 -38.06
CA LEU A 114 -12.93 -4.84 -37.07
C LEU A 114 -13.12 -5.31 -35.62
N MET A 115 -14.23 -5.98 -35.28
CA MET A 115 -14.44 -6.60 -33.96
C MET A 115 -15.23 -7.91 -34.06
N PRO A 116 -14.59 -9.09 -34.12
CA PRO A 116 -15.31 -10.34 -33.94
C PRO A 116 -15.77 -10.43 -32.48
N MET A 117 -17.08 -10.32 -32.26
CA MET A 117 -17.71 -10.40 -30.93
C MET A 117 -17.32 -11.66 -30.16
N GLU A 118 -16.95 -12.73 -30.88
CA GLU A 118 -16.42 -13.98 -30.34
C GLU A 118 -15.07 -13.80 -29.62
N ARG A 119 -14.18 -12.93 -30.11
CA ARG A 119 -12.92 -12.60 -29.41
C ARG A 119 -13.17 -11.82 -28.14
N VAL A 120 -14.13 -10.90 -28.12
CA VAL A 120 -14.45 -10.12 -26.91
C VAL A 120 -15.03 -11.02 -25.82
N ALA A 121 -15.95 -11.93 -26.20
CA ALA A 121 -16.52 -12.91 -25.28
C ALA A 121 -15.44 -13.87 -24.74
N LYS A 122 -14.52 -14.32 -25.59
CA LYS A 122 -13.38 -15.16 -25.18
C LYS A 122 -12.43 -14.43 -24.24
N ASN A 123 -12.05 -13.19 -24.56
CA ASN A 123 -11.18 -12.37 -23.71
C ASN A 123 -11.81 -12.09 -22.35
N MET A 124 -13.14 -11.91 -22.29
CA MET A 124 -13.86 -11.69 -21.03
C MET A 124 -13.89 -12.96 -20.17
N LYS A 125 -14.05 -14.13 -20.79
CA LYS A 125 -13.97 -15.44 -20.10
C LYS A 125 -12.55 -15.73 -19.61
N GLU A 126 -11.53 -15.46 -20.43
CA GLU A 126 -10.12 -15.59 -20.05
C GLU A 126 -9.75 -14.61 -18.93
N PHE A 127 -10.30 -13.38 -18.95
CA PHE A 127 -10.14 -12.42 -17.86
C PHE A 127 -10.81 -12.89 -16.56
N GLN A 128 -12.02 -13.45 -16.61
CA GLN A 128 -12.67 -14.05 -15.43
C GLN A 128 -11.84 -15.19 -14.85
N MET A 129 -11.35 -16.11 -15.71
CA MET A 129 -10.48 -17.19 -15.27
C MET A 129 -9.14 -16.69 -14.71
N ALA A 130 -8.56 -15.62 -15.29
CA ALA A 130 -7.35 -14.99 -14.77
C ALA A 130 -7.60 -14.30 -13.42
N GLN A 131 -8.76 -13.67 -13.25
CA GLN A 131 -9.16 -13.04 -11.99
C GLN A 131 -9.41 -14.08 -10.90
N GLU A 132 -10.07 -15.20 -11.21
CA GLU A 132 -10.21 -16.35 -10.30
C GLU A 132 -8.85 -16.94 -9.94
N ARG A 133 -7.96 -17.15 -10.92
CA ARG A 133 -6.59 -17.62 -10.66
C ARG A 133 -5.81 -16.66 -9.79
N LEU A 134 -5.97 -15.35 -9.99
CA LEU A 134 -5.31 -14.33 -9.19
C LEU A 134 -5.91 -14.26 -7.78
N GLY A 135 -7.22 -14.46 -7.64
CA GLY A 135 -7.90 -14.57 -6.34
C GLY A 135 -7.43 -15.79 -5.56
N LEU A 136 -7.41 -16.97 -6.19
CA LEU A 136 -6.89 -18.20 -5.62
C LEU A 136 -5.40 -18.10 -5.30
N SER A 137 -4.61 -17.45 -6.15
CA SER A 137 -3.18 -17.23 -5.88
C SER A 137 -2.97 -16.26 -4.72
N GLU A 138 -3.81 -15.23 -4.57
CA GLU A 138 -3.72 -14.34 -3.41
C GLU A 138 -4.17 -15.04 -2.13
N GLU A 139 -5.19 -15.89 -2.17
CA GLU A 139 -5.59 -16.72 -1.03
C GLU A 139 -4.49 -17.71 -0.67
N MET A 140 -4.01 -18.51 -1.61
CA MET A 140 -2.90 -19.45 -1.38
C MET A 140 -1.62 -18.76 -0.91
N MET A 141 -1.32 -17.55 -1.41
CA MET A 141 -0.16 -16.78 -0.97
C MET A 141 -0.37 -16.20 0.43
N ASN A 142 -1.57 -15.75 0.78
CA ASN A 142 -1.88 -15.32 2.15
C ASN A 142 -1.85 -16.52 3.11
N ASP A 143 -2.40 -17.69 2.73
CA ASP A 143 -2.39 -18.90 3.56
C ASP A 143 -0.96 -19.47 3.72
N ALA A 144 -0.14 -19.44 2.66
CA ALA A 144 1.26 -19.83 2.76
C ALA A 144 2.07 -18.84 3.61
N LEU A 145 1.81 -17.54 3.50
CA LEU A 145 2.46 -16.52 4.32
C LEU A 145 2.00 -16.58 5.78
N ASP A 146 0.72 -16.81 6.04
CA ASP A 146 0.18 -17.00 7.38
C ASP A 146 0.71 -18.31 7.97
N GLY A 147 0.85 -19.38 7.17
CA GLY A 147 1.52 -20.62 7.57
C GLY A 147 3.00 -20.43 7.94
N ILE A 148 3.74 -19.62 7.19
CA ILE A 148 5.15 -19.25 7.51
C ILE A 148 5.22 -18.37 8.75
N LEU A 149 4.24 -17.47 8.95
CA LEU A 149 4.19 -16.62 10.13
C LEU A 149 3.77 -17.40 11.39
N ASP A 150 2.93 -18.42 11.28
CA ASP A 150 2.39 -19.21 12.39
C ASP A 150 3.22 -20.47 12.70
N GLU A 151 4.15 -20.83 11.83
CA GLU A 151 5.25 -21.74 12.18
C GLU A 151 6.04 -21.09 13.32
N PRO A 152 6.34 -21.81 14.42
CA PRO A 152 7.11 -21.26 15.53
C PRO A 152 8.53 -20.99 15.04
N GLY A 153 8.72 -19.82 14.44
CA GLY A 153 9.98 -19.37 13.88
C GLY A 153 11.04 -19.31 14.98
N ASP A 154 12.22 -19.78 14.62
CA ASP A 154 13.44 -19.75 15.42
C ASP A 154 13.56 -18.41 16.17
N GLU A 155 13.96 -18.44 17.45
CA GLU A 155 14.04 -17.23 18.29
C GLU A 155 14.90 -16.14 17.62
N GLU A 156 15.85 -16.53 16.77
CA GLU A 156 16.70 -15.64 15.97
C GLU A 156 15.92 -14.79 14.94
N GLU A 157 14.97 -15.38 14.21
CA GLU A 157 14.16 -14.65 13.21
C GLU A 157 13.20 -13.68 13.86
N GLN A 158 12.61 -14.07 14.99
CA GLN A 158 11.73 -13.19 15.77
C GLN A 158 12.50 -11.98 16.31
N ASN A 159 13.70 -12.22 16.84
CA ASN A 159 14.58 -11.15 17.29
C ASN A 159 15.00 -10.20 16.16
N ALA A 160 15.25 -10.72 14.95
CA ALA A 160 15.55 -9.91 13.78
C ALA A 160 14.38 -8.99 13.38
N ILE A 161 13.14 -9.52 13.36
CA ILE A 161 11.93 -8.74 13.07
C ILE A 161 11.71 -7.66 14.12
N VAL A 162 11.90 -7.99 15.41
CA VAL A 162 11.80 -7.02 16.50
C VAL A 162 12.80 -5.90 16.32
N ASN A 163 14.08 -6.21 16.09
CA ASN A 163 15.11 -5.20 15.89
C ASN A 163 14.79 -4.30 14.70
N GLN A 164 14.36 -4.88 13.56
CA GLN A 164 13.94 -4.11 12.40
C GLN A 164 12.78 -3.16 12.72
N VAL A 165 11.75 -3.64 13.43
CA VAL A 165 10.60 -2.81 13.82
C VAL A 165 11.02 -1.72 14.81
N LEU A 166 11.90 -2.01 15.77
CA LEU A 166 12.41 -1.03 16.73
C LEU A 166 13.27 0.06 16.07
N ASP A 167 14.05 -0.31 15.05
CA ASP A 167 14.84 0.60 14.22
C ASP A 167 13.93 1.52 13.40
N GLU A 168 12.94 0.96 12.73
CA GLU A 168 11.93 1.71 11.96
C GLU A 168 11.13 2.68 12.84
N ILE A 169 10.82 2.27 14.08
CA ILE A 169 10.09 3.07 15.06
C ILE A 169 10.98 4.16 15.70
N GLY A 170 12.30 4.08 15.53
CA GLY A 170 13.26 5.12 15.90
C GLY A 170 13.71 5.07 17.37
N ILE A 171 13.64 3.91 18.04
CA ILE A 171 14.11 3.78 19.43
C ILE A 171 15.64 3.90 19.52
N GLU A 172 16.37 3.60 18.44
CA GLU A 172 17.83 3.77 18.40
C GLU A 172 18.31 5.22 18.27
N CYS A 173 17.51 6.15 17.73
CA CYS A 173 17.93 7.54 17.65
C CYS A 173 18.14 8.14 19.05
N GLN A 174 17.29 7.81 20.02
CA GLN A 174 17.46 8.30 21.38
C GLN A 174 18.64 7.64 22.12
N SER A 175 18.90 6.35 21.87
CA SER A 175 19.98 5.62 22.55
C SER A 175 21.36 6.01 22.00
N LYS A 176 21.48 6.23 20.68
CA LYS A 176 22.71 6.74 20.06
C LYS A 176 22.91 8.24 20.33
N LEU A 177 21.86 9.05 20.47
CA LEU A 177 21.97 10.45 20.92
C LEU A 177 22.33 10.59 22.42
N ALA A 178 21.98 9.61 23.26
CA ALA A 178 22.41 9.58 24.66
C ALA A 178 23.88 9.13 24.83
N ALA A 179 24.44 8.43 23.84
CA ALA A 179 25.83 7.96 23.83
C ALA A 179 26.80 8.92 23.10
N VAL A 180 26.31 10.01 22.49
CA VAL A 180 27.19 11.08 21.99
C VAL A 180 27.62 11.93 23.20
N PRO A 181 28.92 12.10 23.47
CA PRO A 181 29.38 12.99 24.53
C PRO A 181 28.81 14.38 24.27
N LYS A 182 28.14 14.97 25.27
CA LYS A 182 27.63 16.34 25.22
C LYS A 182 28.78 17.29 24.91
N VAL A 183 28.92 17.66 23.64
CA VAL A 183 29.77 18.78 23.25
C VAL A 183 29.14 20.03 23.87
N PRO A 184 29.86 20.81 24.68
CA PRO A 184 29.29 21.99 25.30
C PRO A 184 28.87 22.98 24.22
N THR A 185 27.56 23.24 24.16
CA THR A 185 26.97 24.35 23.42
C THR A 185 27.37 25.66 24.08
N SER A 186 28.49 26.23 23.65
CA SER A 186 28.75 27.66 23.75
C SER A 186 29.20 28.19 22.39
N VAL A 187 28.29 28.25 21.43
CA VAL A 187 28.44 29.15 20.29
C VAL A 187 28.07 30.54 20.77
N GLY A 188 29.01 31.16 21.48
CA GLY A 188 29.03 32.58 21.75
C GLY A 188 29.84 33.27 20.66
N THR A 189 29.21 34.20 19.97
CA THR A 189 29.79 35.16 19.03
C THR A 189 31.11 35.76 19.55
N THR A 190 32.24 35.42 18.93
CA THR A 190 33.41 36.32 18.83
C THR A 190 34.16 36.06 17.53
N SER A 191 33.76 36.73 16.45
CA SER A 191 34.66 37.00 15.31
C SER A 191 35.74 37.97 15.79
N LYS A 192 36.93 37.47 16.11
CA LYS A 192 38.13 38.31 16.24
C LYS A 192 38.85 38.27 14.89
N PRO A 193 39.09 39.41 14.21
CA PRO A 193 39.87 39.42 12.98
C PRO A 193 41.32 38.99 13.31
N MET A 194 41.83 37.99 12.60
CA MET A 194 43.25 37.61 12.67
C MET A 194 44.11 38.77 12.19
N SER A 195 45.23 39.03 12.87
CA SER A 195 46.11 40.13 12.54
C SER A 195 47.07 39.74 11.42
N ASP A 196 47.52 40.69 10.60
CA ASP A 196 48.39 40.44 9.43
C ASP A 196 49.68 39.65 9.78
N LYS A 197 50.15 39.75 11.03
CA LYS A 197 51.31 38.99 11.55
C LYS A 197 51.05 37.49 11.66
N ASP A 198 49.81 37.09 11.89
CA ASP A 198 49.43 35.69 12.03
C ASP A 198 49.37 35.00 10.65
N ILE A 199 49.01 35.77 9.61
CA ILE A 199 48.99 35.31 8.21
C ILE A 199 50.42 35.18 7.67
N GLU A 200 51.31 36.11 8.03
CA GLU A 200 52.70 36.11 7.59
C GLU A 200 53.49 34.92 8.16
N ASN A 201 53.25 34.55 9.43
CA ASN A 201 53.83 33.35 10.04
C ASN A 201 53.33 32.05 9.37
N MET A 202 52.07 32.01 8.94
CA MET A 202 51.48 30.84 8.29
C MET A 202 52.02 30.64 6.86
N LEU A 203 52.36 31.73 6.16
CA LEU A 203 53.02 31.70 4.84
C LEU A 203 54.49 31.29 4.94
N ALA A 204 55.20 31.70 6.00
CA ALA A 204 56.58 31.29 6.23
C ALA A 204 56.70 29.79 6.49
N GLN A 205 55.70 29.20 7.16
CA GLN A 205 55.65 27.76 7.47
C GLN A 205 55.39 26.87 6.24
N LEU A 206 54.94 27.44 5.12
CA LEU A 206 54.73 26.75 3.84
C LEU A 206 55.89 26.92 2.85
N ARG A 207 56.88 27.76 3.17
CA ARG A 207 58.09 28.00 2.37
C ARG A 207 59.37 27.42 2.98
N GLY A 208 59.25 26.60 4.03
CA GLY A 208 60.33 25.79 4.60
C GLY A 208 60.23 24.34 4.19
#